data_AF-A0A9D5YI41-F1
#
_entry.id   AF-A0A9D5YI41-F1
#
_cell.length_a   1.000
_cell.length_b   1.000
_cell.length_c   1.000
_cell.angle_alpha   90.00
_cell.angle_beta   90.00
_cell.angle_gamma   90.00
#
_symmetry.space_group_name_H-M   'P 1'
#
loop_
_entity.id
_entity.type
_entity.pdbx_description
1 polymer ?
#
loop_
_entity_poly.entity_id
_entity_poly.type
_entity_poly.pdbx_seq_one_letter_code
_entity_poly.pdbx_strand_id
1 'polypeptide(L)'
;MFCPHCGREMAVKTAFCTNCGKSLEILVAAPAAAPAPQLSMRESEIQLMQRTVDYFKQKEALYQEYDRTCAQVFKDAEGPSAGFIVWSIILSIVSVIFIYVGLFTYPAEGSHIGLGLGITGFLLAIGLIVIRNIKAAKCRDLLANSVNRYWSIYNELQAHYRAYPNCPVGMELTNPEILTVILHNLQSGRHDNIQGALMRVIRDADDDDLEDFVDDLGDIVLPGHAPKKTALFYTAKLFD
;
A
#
# COMPACT_ATOMS: atom_id res chain seq x y z
N MET A 1 42.94 -26.71 12.21
CA MET A 1 41.60 -26.05 12.23
C MET A 1 41.78 -24.58 11.87
N PHE A 2 40.83 -23.93 11.20
CA PHE A 2 40.98 -22.53 10.78
C PHE A 2 40.34 -21.54 11.77
N CYS A 3 40.98 -20.39 12.02
CA CYS A 3 40.42 -19.33 12.85
C CYS A 3 39.23 -18.65 12.13
N PRO A 4 38.02 -18.59 12.73
CA PRO A 4 36.86 -17.98 12.08
C PRO A 4 37.01 -16.46 11.88
N HIS A 5 37.92 -15.82 12.60
CA HIS A 5 38.13 -14.37 12.50
C HIS A 5 39.21 -13.95 11.49
N CYS A 6 40.19 -14.82 11.20
CA CYS A 6 41.31 -14.43 10.31
C CYS A 6 41.69 -15.49 9.26
N GLY A 7 41.03 -16.65 9.24
CA GLY A 7 41.22 -17.67 8.22
C GLY A 7 42.55 -18.43 8.28
N ARG A 8 43.41 -18.22 9.29
CA ARG A 8 44.67 -18.98 9.42
C ARG A 8 44.46 -20.33 10.09
N GLU A 9 45.26 -21.29 9.64
CA GLU A 9 45.35 -22.61 10.25
C GLU A 9 46.00 -22.53 11.63
N MET A 10 45.44 -23.30 12.57
CA MET A 10 45.85 -23.36 13.96
C MET A 10 45.88 -24.80 14.47
N ALA A 11 46.73 -25.01 15.47
CA ALA A 11 46.85 -26.26 16.21
C ALA A 11 45.58 -26.53 17.07
N VAL A 12 45.24 -27.80 17.24
CA VAL A 12 43.91 -28.27 17.70
C VAL A 12 43.60 -27.99 19.19
N LYS A 13 44.41 -27.21 19.92
CA LYS A 13 44.23 -27.00 21.38
C LYS A 13 44.63 -25.62 21.91
N THR A 14 44.65 -24.59 21.07
CA THR A 14 44.99 -23.22 21.53
C THR A 14 43.73 -22.45 21.92
N ALA A 15 43.71 -21.89 23.14
CA ALA A 15 42.58 -21.07 23.63
C ALA A 15 42.46 -19.70 22.92
N PHE A 16 43.52 -19.24 22.27
CA PHE A 16 43.56 -17.96 21.55
C PHE A 16 44.25 -18.14 20.20
N CYS A 17 43.83 -17.34 19.22
CA CYS A 17 44.53 -17.28 17.94
C CYS A 17 45.86 -16.54 18.09
N THR A 18 46.97 -17.21 17.81
CA THR A 18 48.32 -16.61 17.87
C THR A 18 48.54 -15.48 16.85
N ASN A 19 47.66 -15.35 15.84
CA ASN A 19 47.77 -14.33 14.82
C ASN A 19 46.87 -13.10 15.06
N CYS A 20 45.61 -13.29 15.46
CA CYS A 20 44.68 -12.16 15.67
C CYS A 20 44.38 -11.85 17.14
N GLY A 21 44.89 -12.65 18.08
CA GLY A 21 44.72 -12.46 19.54
C GLY A 21 43.31 -12.75 20.07
N LYS A 22 42.35 -13.09 19.21
CA LYS A 22 40.97 -13.38 19.64
C LYS A 22 40.86 -14.75 20.31
N SER A 23 40.06 -14.79 21.38
CA SER A 23 39.71 -16.01 22.10
C SER A 23 38.90 -16.94 21.19
N LEU A 24 39.24 -18.22 21.25
CA LEU A 24 38.48 -19.29 20.63
C LEU A 24 37.78 -19.98 21.79
N GLU A 25 36.56 -19.55 22.09
CA GLU A 25 35.72 -20.30 23.02
C GLU A 25 35.47 -21.68 22.41
N ILE A 26 36.26 -22.64 22.88
CA ILE A 26 36.02 -24.05 22.61
C ILE A 26 34.71 -24.35 23.32
N LEU A 27 33.66 -24.56 22.53
CA LEU A 27 32.35 -25.05 22.95
C LEU A 27 32.52 -26.47 23.51
N VAL A 28 33.14 -26.58 24.69
CA VAL A 28 33.04 -27.80 25.50
C VAL A 28 31.61 -27.79 26.01
N ALA A 29 30.79 -28.66 25.42
CA ALA A 29 29.40 -28.86 25.78
C ALA A 29 29.27 -29.02 27.31
N ALA A 30 28.78 -27.97 27.96
CA ALA A 30 28.35 -28.03 29.34
C ALA A 30 27.07 -28.88 29.42
N PRO A 31 26.90 -29.70 30.48
CA PRO A 31 25.73 -30.55 30.63
C PRO A 31 24.46 -29.70 30.71
N ALA A 32 23.39 -30.20 30.08
CA ALA A 32 22.08 -29.57 29.95
C ALA A 32 21.57 -28.97 31.26
N ALA A 33 21.84 -27.68 31.48
CA ALA A 33 21.19 -26.88 32.49
C ALA A 33 19.75 -26.61 32.04
N ALA A 34 18.81 -26.80 32.95
CA ALA A 34 17.37 -26.69 32.72
C ALA A 34 16.96 -25.38 31.99
N PRO A 35 15.96 -25.43 31.10
CA PRO A 35 15.50 -24.30 30.27
C PRO A 35 14.70 -23.24 31.06
N ALA A 36 15.23 -22.72 32.16
CA ALA A 36 14.58 -21.72 33.01
C ALA A 36 14.68 -20.24 32.53
N PRO A 37 15.68 -19.79 31.75
CA PRO A 37 15.78 -18.37 31.37
C PRO A 37 14.83 -17.90 30.26
N GLN A 38 14.31 -18.81 29.43
CA GLN A 38 13.54 -18.43 28.23
C GLN A 38 12.07 -18.09 28.54
N LEU A 39 11.52 -18.71 29.59
CA LEU A 39 10.12 -18.51 29.97
C LEU A 39 9.87 -17.05 30.44
N SER A 40 10.81 -16.48 31.20
CA SER A 40 10.70 -15.12 31.73
C SER A 40 10.82 -14.04 30.64
N MET A 41 11.65 -14.26 29.60
CA MET A 41 11.72 -13.34 28.46
C MET A 41 10.41 -13.34 27.69
N ARG A 42 9.85 -14.51 27.37
CA ARG A 42 8.58 -14.62 26.65
C ARG A 42 7.43 -13.96 27.41
N GLU A 43 7.33 -14.18 28.71
CA GLU A 43 6.32 -13.50 29.55
C GLU A 43 6.47 -11.97 29.50
N SER A 44 7.71 -11.47 29.53
CA SER A 44 7.97 -10.03 29.43
C SER A 44 7.57 -9.44 28.07
N GLU A 45 7.78 -10.19 26.98
CA GLU A 45 7.37 -9.79 25.63
C GLU A 45 5.86 -9.81 25.44
N ILE A 46 5.16 -10.82 26.00
CA ILE A 46 3.70 -10.87 25.99
C ILE A 46 3.14 -9.66 26.75
N GLN A 47 3.69 -9.32 27.93
CA GLN A 47 3.26 -8.14 28.70
C GLN A 47 3.57 -6.83 27.97
N LEU A 48 4.70 -6.73 27.27
CA LEU A 48 5.01 -5.59 26.42
C LEU A 48 3.96 -5.44 25.32
N MET A 49 3.67 -6.52 24.59
CA MET A 49 2.72 -6.51 23.48
C MET A 49 1.29 -6.21 23.94
N GLN A 50 0.86 -6.76 25.08
CA GLN A 50 -0.43 -6.43 25.68
C GLN A 50 -0.56 -4.92 25.93
N ARG A 51 0.45 -4.29 26.54
CA ARG A 51 0.47 -2.84 26.77
C ARG A 51 0.47 -2.04 25.46
N THR A 52 1.12 -2.56 24.42
CA THR A 52 1.11 -1.94 23.08
C THR A 52 -0.29 -2.00 22.46
N VAL A 53 -0.96 -3.16 22.50
CA VAL A 53 -2.35 -3.33 22.06
C VAL A 53 -3.28 -2.37 22.81
N ASP A 54 -3.21 -2.35 24.14
CA ASP A 54 -4.09 -1.53 24.98
C ASP A 54 -3.90 -0.02 24.71
N TYR A 55 -2.68 0.40 24.40
CA TYR A 55 -2.39 1.80 24.04
C TYR A 55 -3.03 2.18 22.70
N PHE A 56 -2.76 1.44 21.63
CA PHE A 56 -3.27 1.77 20.29
C PHE A 56 -4.79 1.57 20.16
N LYS A 57 -5.37 0.68 20.97
CA LYS A 57 -6.83 0.49 21.04
C LYS A 57 -7.58 1.75 21.45
N GLN A 58 -6.95 2.70 22.15
CA GLN A 58 -7.55 3.99 22.50
C GLN A 58 -7.95 4.82 21.28
N LYS A 59 -7.29 4.60 20.14
CA LYS A 59 -7.52 5.32 18.86
C LYS A 59 -8.02 4.38 17.75
N GLU A 60 -8.62 3.24 18.10
CA GLU A 60 -9.14 2.24 17.13
C GLU A 60 -10.06 2.87 16.07
N ALA A 61 -10.96 3.76 16.46
CA ALA A 61 -11.85 4.45 15.53
C ALA A 61 -11.10 5.28 14.47
N LEU A 62 -9.93 5.83 14.81
CA LEU A 62 -9.10 6.62 13.90
C LEU A 62 -8.40 5.72 12.87
N TYR A 63 -7.95 4.52 13.28
CA TYR A 63 -7.44 3.51 12.33
C TYR A 63 -8.53 3.04 11.37
N GLN A 64 -9.74 2.76 11.85
CA GLN A 64 -10.87 2.40 10.99
C GLN A 64 -11.28 3.54 10.04
N GLU A 65 -11.13 4.80 10.46
CA GLU A 65 -11.33 5.95 9.57
C GLU A 65 -10.22 6.08 8.54
N TYR A 66 -8.97 5.82 8.92
CA TYR A 66 -7.83 5.77 8.02
C TYR A 66 -8.05 4.73 6.91
N ASP A 67 -8.42 3.49 7.26
CA ASP A 67 -8.65 2.41 6.31
C ASP A 67 -9.80 2.72 5.35
N ARG A 68 -10.92 3.25 5.87
CA ARG A 68 -12.05 3.72 5.04
C ARG A 68 -11.65 4.84 4.10
N THR A 69 -10.82 5.78 4.57
CA THR A 69 -10.35 6.90 3.76
C THR A 69 -9.39 6.42 2.67
N CYS A 70 -8.50 5.46 2.99
CA CYS A 70 -7.63 4.82 2.00
C CYS A 70 -8.46 4.15 0.90
N ALA A 71 -9.44 3.33 1.27
CA ALA A 71 -10.33 2.66 0.32
C ALA A 71 -11.09 3.68 -0.56
N GLN A 72 -11.55 4.78 0.03
CA GLN A 72 -12.20 5.86 -0.71
C GLN A 72 -11.24 6.55 -1.70
N VAL A 73 -10.00 6.85 -1.29
CA VAL A 73 -8.99 7.45 -2.17
C VAL A 73 -8.69 6.53 -3.35
N PHE A 74 -8.54 5.22 -3.13
CA PHE A 74 -8.33 4.26 -4.22
C PHE A 74 -9.52 4.21 -5.16
N LYS A 75 -10.74 4.13 -4.63
CA LYS A 75 -11.97 4.16 -5.42
C LYS A 75 -12.15 5.45 -6.22
N ASP A 76 -11.78 6.59 -5.64
CA ASP A 76 -11.82 7.88 -6.32
C ASP A 76 -10.70 8.00 -7.38
N ALA A 77 -9.57 7.31 -7.18
CA ALA A 77 -8.42 7.29 -8.07
C ALA A 77 -8.60 6.38 -9.30
N GLU A 78 -9.48 5.37 -9.24
CA GLU A 78 -9.89 4.56 -10.41
C GLU A 78 -10.47 5.40 -11.56
N GLY A 79 -10.77 6.68 -11.28
CA GLY A 79 -11.12 7.66 -12.28
C GLY A 79 -12.50 7.40 -12.89
N PRO A 80 -12.92 8.21 -13.86
CA PRO A 80 -14.13 7.91 -14.62
C PRO A 80 -13.93 6.57 -15.32
N SER A 81 -14.87 5.64 -15.13
CA SER A 81 -14.84 4.32 -15.77
C SER A 81 -14.44 4.44 -17.24
N ALA A 82 -13.63 3.50 -17.75
CA ALA A 82 -13.14 3.50 -19.13
C ALA A 82 -14.29 3.71 -20.14
N GLY A 83 -15.50 3.22 -19.82
CA GLY A 83 -16.72 3.46 -20.59
C GLY A 83 -17.05 4.93 -20.82
N PHE A 84 -16.85 5.83 -19.85
CA PHE A 84 -17.13 7.26 -20.03
C PHE A 84 -16.15 7.92 -21.00
N ILE A 85 -14.87 7.53 -20.97
CA ILE A 85 -13.86 8.03 -21.91
C ILE A 85 -14.22 7.57 -23.33
N VAL A 86 -14.50 6.27 -23.50
CA VAL A 86 -14.89 5.68 -24.78
C VAL A 86 -16.15 6.35 -25.35
N TRP A 87 -17.20 6.53 -24.53
CA TRP A 87 -18.42 7.22 -24.95
C TRP A 87 -18.16 8.67 -25.39
N SER A 88 -17.25 9.39 -24.72
CA SER A 88 -16.91 10.75 -25.13
C SER A 88 -16.21 10.80 -26.49
N ILE A 89 -15.36 9.81 -26.78
CA ILE A 89 -14.66 9.69 -28.07
C ILE A 89 -15.67 9.35 -29.17
N ILE A 90 -16.56 8.38 -28.93
CA ILE A 90 -17.61 7.99 -29.88
C ILE A 90 -18.49 9.19 -30.23
N LEU A 91 -18.98 9.93 -29.23
CA LEU A 91 -19.82 11.12 -29.47
C LEU A 91 -19.08 12.22 -30.24
N SER A 92 -17.78 12.39 -29.98
CA SER A 92 -16.95 13.33 -30.73
C SER A 92 -16.82 12.92 -32.20
N ILE A 93 -16.54 11.64 -32.49
CA ILE A 93 -16.44 11.11 -33.86
C ILE A 93 -17.78 11.25 -34.59
N VAL A 94 -18.89 10.89 -33.94
CA VAL A 94 -20.23 11.02 -34.52
C VAL A 94 -20.52 12.47 -34.89
N SER A 95 -20.19 13.44 -34.02
CA SER A 95 -20.37 14.87 -34.33
C SER A 95 -19.55 15.30 -35.55
N VAL A 96 -18.29 14.86 -35.67
CA VAL A 96 -17.45 15.16 -36.85
C VAL A 96 -18.03 14.56 -38.13
N ILE A 97 -18.58 13.35 -38.08
CA ILE A 97 -19.25 12.71 -39.22
C ILE A 97 -20.49 13.52 -39.64
N PHE A 98 -21.31 13.97 -38.68
CA PHE A 98 -22.49 14.80 -38.99
C PHE A 98 -22.09 16.12 -39.67
N ILE A 99 -21.01 16.75 -39.21
CA ILE A 99 -20.46 17.97 -39.85
C ILE A 99 -19.98 17.66 -41.27
N TYR A 100 -19.22 16.57 -41.45
CA TYR A 100 -18.72 16.16 -42.76
C TYR A 100 -19.86 15.88 -43.76
N VAL A 101 -20.85 15.08 -43.36
CA VAL A 101 -22.02 14.78 -44.20
C VAL A 101 -22.78 16.07 -44.53
N GLY A 102 -23.04 16.92 -43.54
CA GLY A 102 -23.73 18.20 -43.76
C GLY A 102 -23.03 19.13 -44.75
N LEU A 103 -21.69 19.11 -44.79
CA LEU A 103 -20.90 19.92 -45.71
C LEU A 103 -20.77 19.33 -47.12
N PHE A 104 -20.64 18.01 -47.24
CA PHE A 104 -20.27 17.37 -48.52
C PHE A 104 -21.45 16.74 -49.29
N THR A 105 -22.56 16.38 -48.63
CA THR A 105 -23.65 15.66 -49.33
C THR A 105 -24.81 16.57 -49.78
N TYR A 106 -24.90 17.81 -49.30
CA TYR A 106 -25.99 18.72 -49.65
C TYR A 106 -25.56 19.71 -50.76
N PRO A 107 -26.12 19.60 -51.99
CA PRO A 107 -25.82 20.51 -53.09
C PRO A 107 -26.32 21.94 -52.80
N ALA A 108 -25.68 22.92 -53.44
CA ALA A 108 -25.77 24.36 -53.16
C ALA A 108 -27.19 24.96 -53.15
N GLU A 109 -28.18 24.31 -53.76
CA GLU A 109 -29.57 24.76 -53.79
C GLU A 109 -30.31 24.55 -52.44
N GLY A 110 -29.73 23.79 -51.49
CA GLY A 110 -30.28 23.54 -50.15
C GLY A 110 -29.43 24.06 -48.98
N SER A 111 -28.61 25.09 -49.19
CA SER A 111 -27.51 25.52 -48.31
C SER A 111 -27.87 25.82 -46.83
N HIS A 112 -29.11 26.21 -46.55
CA HIS A 112 -29.55 26.55 -45.19
C HIS A 112 -29.64 25.32 -44.26
N ILE A 113 -29.99 24.15 -44.79
CA ILE A 113 -30.17 22.93 -43.98
C ILE A 113 -28.81 22.39 -43.53
N GLY A 114 -27.83 22.34 -44.44
CA GLY A 114 -26.47 21.89 -44.12
C GLY A 114 -25.79 22.77 -43.08
N LEU A 115 -25.96 24.10 -43.20
CA LEU A 115 -25.40 25.06 -42.25
C LEU A 115 -26.05 24.94 -40.86
N GLY A 116 -27.37 24.72 -40.80
CA GLY A 116 -28.07 24.47 -39.53
C GLY A 116 -27.55 23.23 -38.80
N LEU A 117 -27.42 22.10 -39.51
CA LEU A 117 -26.89 20.85 -38.94
C LEU A 117 -25.44 20.99 -38.47
N GLY A 118 -24.61 21.71 -39.22
CA GLY A 118 -23.23 21.99 -38.84
C GLY A 118 -23.14 22.80 -37.54
N ILE A 119 -23.94 23.86 -37.40
CA ILE A 119 -23.98 24.69 -36.18
C ILE A 119 -24.47 23.86 -34.98
N THR A 120 -25.54 23.08 -35.13
CA THR A 120 -26.06 22.24 -34.05
C THR A 120 -25.03 21.19 -33.60
N GLY A 121 -24.35 20.53 -34.53
CA GLY A 121 -23.29 19.56 -34.23
C GLY A 121 -22.11 20.19 -33.47
N PHE A 122 -21.70 21.39 -33.89
CA PHE A 122 -20.62 22.13 -33.23
C PHE A 122 -20.99 22.57 -31.80
N LEU A 123 -22.21 23.07 -31.59
CA LEU A 123 -22.68 23.45 -30.25
C LEU A 123 -22.78 22.24 -29.31
N LEU A 124 -23.23 21.08 -29.81
CA LEU A 124 -23.23 19.83 -29.04
C LEU A 124 -21.81 19.39 -28.67
N ALA A 125 -20.85 19.49 -29.60
CA ALA A 125 -19.45 19.17 -29.32
C ALA A 125 -18.87 20.08 -28.22
N ILE A 126 -19.09 21.39 -28.31
CA ILE A 126 -18.67 22.34 -27.26
C ILE A 126 -19.33 21.98 -25.93
N GLY A 127 -20.63 21.70 -25.92
CA GLY A 127 -21.36 21.32 -24.71
C GLY A 127 -20.76 20.08 -24.02
N LEU A 128 -20.42 19.04 -24.80
CA LEU A 128 -19.78 17.83 -24.28
C LEU A 128 -18.38 18.09 -23.72
N ILE A 129 -17.59 18.94 -24.38
CA ILE A 129 -16.25 19.35 -23.90
C ILE A 129 -16.37 20.09 -22.56
N VAL A 130 -17.31 21.02 -22.44
CA VAL A 130 -17.57 21.76 -21.20
C VAL A 130 -18.00 20.82 -20.08
N ILE A 131 -18.95 19.90 -20.35
CA ILE A 131 -19.39 18.90 -19.36
C ILE A 131 -18.23 18.01 -18.91
N ARG A 132 -17.37 17.57 -19.83
CA ARG A 132 -16.18 16.78 -19.50
C ARG A 132 -15.24 17.55 -18.58
N ASN A 133 -14.96 18.82 -18.87
CA ASN A 133 -14.08 19.66 -18.05
C ASN A 133 -14.66 19.92 -16.66
N ILE A 134 -15.98 20.17 -16.55
CA ILE A 134 -16.65 20.34 -15.25
C ILE A 134 -16.58 19.05 -14.43
N LYS A 135 -16.85 17.90 -15.05
CA LYS A 135 -16.80 16.60 -14.36
C LYS A 135 -15.38 16.25 -13.93
N ALA A 136 -14.39 16.52 -14.78
CA ALA A 136 -12.98 16.34 -14.44
C ALA A 136 -12.53 17.25 -13.30
N ALA A 137 -12.95 18.52 -13.30
CA ALA A 137 -12.68 19.44 -12.20
C ALA A 137 -13.29 18.94 -10.89
N LYS A 138 -14.57 18.55 -10.90
CA LYS A 138 -15.23 18.00 -9.71
C LYS A 138 -14.56 16.72 -9.19
N CYS A 139 -14.10 15.86 -10.10
CA CYS A 139 -13.36 14.65 -9.73
C CYS A 139 -12.02 14.99 -9.05
N ARG A 140 -11.29 15.99 -9.58
CA ARG A 140 -10.05 16.48 -8.96
C ARG A 140 -10.31 17.07 -7.57
N ASP A 141 -11.37 17.85 -7.41
CA ASP A 141 -11.73 18.44 -6.11
C ASP A 141 -12.10 17.36 -5.07
N LEU A 142 -12.86 16.34 -5.49
CA LEU A 142 -13.19 15.20 -4.62
C LEU A 142 -11.92 14.44 -4.21
N LEU A 143 -11.04 14.12 -5.16
CA LEU A 143 -9.79 13.44 -4.88
C LEU A 143 -8.89 14.26 -3.94
N ALA A 144 -8.78 15.57 -4.18
CA ALA A 144 -8.02 16.48 -3.32
C ALA A 144 -8.56 16.49 -1.88
N ASN A 145 -9.89 16.51 -1.71
CA ASN A 145 -10.51 16.45 -0.39
C ASN A 145 -10.24 15.11 0.32
N SER A 146 -10.37 13.98 -0.39
CA SER A 146 -10.08 12.65 0.14
C SER A 146 -8.60 12.52 0.54
N VAL A 147 -7.68 13.03 -0.27
CA VAL A 147 -6.23 13.04 0.01
C VAL A 147 -5.89 13.94 1.21
N ASN A 148 -6.48 15.13 1.31
CA ASN A 148 -6.26 16.02 2.45
C ASN A 148 -6.75 15.39 3.76
N ARG A 149 -7.91 14.73 3.72
CA ARG A 149 -8.44 13.99 4.87
C ARG A 149 -7.51 12.85 5.27
N TYR A 150 -7.03 12.08 4.30
CA TYR A 150 -6.05 11.01 4.51
C TYR A 150 -4.80 11.54 5.24
N TRP A 151 -4.22 12.64 4.75
CA TRP A 151 -3.03 13.24 5.36
C TRP A 151 -3.27 13.73 6.78
N SER A 152 -4.44 14.32 7.05
CA SER A 152 -4.80 14.76 8.39
C SER A 152 -4.83 13.58 9.37
N ILE A 153 -5.50 12.49 9.00
CA ILE A 153 -5.60 11.28 9.84
C ILE A 153 -4.22 10.64 10.02
N TYR A 154 -3.44 10.52 8.95
CA TYR A 154 -2.10 9.96 9.00
C TYR A 154 -1.19 10.76 9.94
N ASN A 155 -1.24 12.09 9.90
CA ASN A 155 -0.46 12.94 10.79
C ASN A 155 -0.86 12.76 12.27
N GLU A 156 -2.16 12.61 12.56
CA GLU A 156 -2.63 12.32 13.92
C GLU A 156 -2.17 10.94 14.40
N LEU A 157 -2.28 9.91 13.56
CA LEU A 157 -1.78 8.56 13.87
C LEU A 157 -0.26 8.56 14.08
N GLN A 158 0.50 9.28 13.24
CA GLN A 158 1.93 9.40 13.39
C GLN A 158 2.32 10.13 14.68
N ALA A 159 1.58 11.17 15.07
CA ALA A 159 1.78 11.84 16.35
C ALA A 159 1.49 10.90 17.54
N HIS A 160 0.41 10.11 17.46
CA HIS A 160 0.07 9.11 18.47
C HIS A 160 1.15 8.02 18.58
N TYR A 161 1.66 7.52 17.45
CA TYR A 161 2.76 6.57 17.41
C TYR A 161 4.03 7.11 18.05
N ARG A 162 4.44 8.34 17.71
CA ARG A 162 5.63 8.99 18.27
C ARG A 162 5.51 9.26 19.78
N ALA A 163 4.30 9.37 20.30
CA ALA A 163 4.06 9.51 21.73
C ALA A 163 4.25 8.19 22.50
N TYR A 164 4.31 7.04 21.83
CA TYR A 164 4.58 5.74 22.44
C TYR A 164 6.09 5.42 22.39
N PRO A 165 6.80 5.44 23.54
CA PRO A 165 8.24 5.21 23.55
C PRO A 165 8.58 3.73 23.23
N ASN A 166 9.60 3.52 22.40
CA ASN A 166 10.15 2.20 22.07
C ASN A 166 9.11 1.19 21.57
N CYS A 167 8.25 1.60 20.63
CA CYS A 167 7.33 0.68 19.98
C CYS A 167 8.11 -0.47 19.30
N PRO A 168 7.78 -1.75 19.57
CA PRO A 168 8.48 -2.88 18.98
C PRO A 168 8.08 -3.15 17.51
N VAL A 169 7.05 -2.47 17.00
CA VAL A 169 6.53 -2.62 15.63
C VAL A 169 6.61 -1.31 14.87
N GLY A 170 6.72 -1.39 13.55
CA GLY A 170 6.63 -0.22 12.66
C GLY A 170 5.23 0.40 12.69
N MET A 171 5.14 1.68 12.35
CA MET A 171 3.88 2.45 12.40
C MET A 171 2.79 1.84 11.53
N GLU A 172 3.17 1.28 10.38
CA GLU A 172 2.30 0.58 9.44
C GLU A 172 1.65 -0.69 10.01
N LEU A 173 2.19 -1.24 11.10
CA LEU A 173 1.71 -2.45 11.78
C LEU A 173 1.06 -2.14 13.14
N THR A 174 0.79 -0.86 13.43
CA THR A 174 0.20 -0.44 14.71
C THR A 174 -1.32 -0.53 14.76
N ASN A 175 -1.97 -1.01 13.68
CA ASN A 175 -3.40 -1.26 13.70
C ASN A 175 -3.73 -2.25 14.85
N PRO A 176 -4.67 -1.92 15.77
CA PRO A 176 -5.03 -2.78 16.88
C PRO A 176 -5.39 -4.22 16.46
N GLU A 177 -6.03 -4.41 15.32
CA GLU A 177 -6.39 -5.74 14.81
C GLU A 177 -5.13 -6.58 14.53
N ILE A 178 -4.15 -6.00 13.81
CA ILE A 178 -2.86 -6.65 13.52
C ILE A 178 -2.12 -6.98 14.82
N LEU A 179 -2.07 -6.04 15.76
CA LEU A 179 -1.42 -6.23 17.05
C LEU A 179 -2.05 -7.36 17.87
N THR A 180 -3.38 -7.52 17.82
CA THR A 180 -4.07 -8.64 18.49
C THR A 180 -3.72 -9.99 17.88
N VAL A 181 -3.51 -10.07 16.57
CA VAL A 181 -3.03 -11.29 15.89
C VAL A 181 -1.60 -11.63 16.33
N ILE A 182 -0.70 -10.64 16.39
CA ILE A 182 0.67 -10.82 16.89
C ILE A 182 0.66 -11.32 18.34
N LEU A 183 -0.13 -10.67 19.20
CA LEU A 183 -0.28 -11.06 20.60
C LEU A 183 -0.82 -12.50 20.73
N HIS A 184 -1.82 -12.86 19.93
CA HIS A 184 -2.39 -14.21 19.91
C HIS A 184 -1.34 -15.26 19.48
N ASN A 185 -0.50 -14.95 18.51
CA ASN A 185 0.60 -15.82 18.08
C ASN A 185 1.64 -16.05 19.20
N LEU A 186 1.93 -15.03 20.00
CA LEU A 186 2.83 -15.14 21.17
C LEU A 186 2.19 -15.94 22.32
N GLN A 187 0.91 -15.68 22.62
CA GLN A 187 0.17 -16.38 23.67
C GLN A 187 0.00 -17.88 23.34
N SER A 188 -0.27 -18.21 22.08
CA SER A 188 -0.38 -19.61 21.63
C SER A 188 0.94 -20.38 21.60
N GLY A 189 2.09 -19.70 21.77
CA GLY A 189 3.40 -20.34 21.76
C GLY A 189 3.85 -20.80 20.38
N ARG A 190 3.28 -20.21 19.32
CA ARG A 190 3.73 -20.44 17.94
C ARG A 190 5.08 -19.77 17.66
N HIS A 191 5.38 -18.70 18.40
CA HIS A 191 6.64 -17.96 18.32
C HIS A 191 7.13 -17.58 19.70
N ASP A 192 8.44 -17.64 19.89
CA ASP A 192 9.10 -17.32 21.17
C ASP A 192 9.33 -15.83 21.35
N ASN A 193 9.31 -15.05 20.26
CA ASN A 193 9.52 -13.62 20.30
C ASN A 193 8.63 -12.80 19.34
N ILE A 194 8.50 -11.51 19.63
CA ILE A 194 7.69 -10.53 18.86
C ILE A 194 8.10 -10.51 17.39
N GLN A 195 9.40 -10.56 17.10
CA GLN A 195 9.91 -10.52 15.72
C GLN A 195 9.44 -11.73 14.91
N GLY A 196 9.50 -12.93 15.48
CA GLY A 196 9.04 -14.17 14.83
C GLY A 196 7.53 -14.15 14.58
N ALA A 197 6.75 -13.66 15.55
CA ALA A 197 5.31 -13.48 15.39
C ALA A 197 4.99 -12.45 14.30
N LEU A 198 5.74 -11.36 14.24
CA LEU A 198 5.57 -10.32 13.23
C LEU A 198 5.89 -10.81 11.82
N MET A 199 7.02 -11.51 11.64
CA MET A 199 7.41 -12.04 10.32
C MET A 199 6.39 -13.05 9.78
N ARG A 200 5.72 -13.79 10.68
CA ARG A 200 4.62 -14.67 10.28
C ARG A 200 3.42 -13.87 9.77
N VAL A 201 2.99 -12.82 10.48
CA VAL A 201 1.85 -12.00 10.04
C VAL A 201 2.14 -11.34 8.69
N ILE A 202 3.37 -10.88 8.47
CA ILE A 202 3.77 -10.32 7.16
C ILE A 202 3.69 -11.37 6.05
N ARG A 203 4.21 -12.58 6.30
CA ARG A 203 4.16 -13.67 5.33
C ARG A 203 2.73 -14.13 5.04
N ASP A 204 1.91 -14.28 6.07
CA ASP A 204 0.51 -14.71 5.93
C ASP A 204 -0.28 -13.65 5.12
N ALA A 205 0.03 -12.34 5.27
CA ALA A 205 -0.56 -11.28 4.46
C ALA A 205 -0.09 -11.27 2.99
N ASP A 206 1.14 -11.71 2.70
CA ASP A 206 1.65 -11.86 1.34
C ASP A 206 0.99 -13.05 0.61
N ASP A 207 0.60 -14.10 1.35
CA ASP A 207 -0.05 -15.31 0.81
C ASP A 207 -1.54 -15.05 0.46
N ASP A 208 -2.28 -14.32 1.30
CA ASP A 208 -3.69 -13.97 1.06
C ASP A 208 -3.87 -13.01 -0.14
N ASP A 209 -2.89 -12.12 -0.37
CA ASP A 209 -2.84 -11.26 -1.57
C ASP A 209 -2.41 -12.03 -2.83
N LEU A 210 -2.06 -13.33 -2.75
CA LEU A 210 -1.72 -14.12 -3.92
C LEU A 210 -2.91 -14.90 -4.48
N GLU A 211 -3.84 -15.38 -3.65
CA GLU A 211 -4.95 -16.21 -4.12
C GLU A 211 -6.11 -15.39 -4.70
N ASP A 212 -6.54 -14.29 -4.05
CA ASP A 212 -7.60 -13.41 -4.60
C ASP A 212 -7.08 -12.51 -5.75
N PHE A 213 -5.79 -12.17 -5.75
CA PHE A 213 -5.18 -11.36 -6.80
C PHE A 213 -4.87 -12.18 -8.06
N VAL A 214 -4.62 -13.49 -7.97
CA VAL A 214 -4.44 -14.37 -9.14
C VAL A 214 -5.76 -14.61 -9.88
N ASP A 215 -6.89 -14.61 -9.19
CA ASP A 215 -8.21 -14.75 -9.82
C ASP A 215 -8.71 -13.43 -10.47
N ASP A 216 -8.34 -12.25 -9.93
CA ASP A 216 -8.70 -10.94 -10.52
C ASP A 216 -7.66 -10.38 -11.52
N LEU A 217 -6.40 -10.87 -11.52
CA LEU A 217 -5.35 -10.46 -12.48
C LEU A 217 -5.42 -11.16 -13.84
N GLY A 218 -6.36 -12.08 -14.05
CA GLY A 218 -6.48 -12.87 -15.28
C GLY A 218 -6.66 -12.06 -16.57
N ASP A 219 -7.08 -10.79 -16.50
CA ASP A 219 -7.46 -10.02 -17.71
C ASP A 219 -6.82 -8.63 -17.89
N ILE A 220 -5.93 -8.16 -17.00
CA ILE A 220 -5.27 -6.86 -17.20
C ILE A 220 -3.77 -6.92 -16.87
N VAL A 221 -2.99 -7.46 -17.80
CA VAL A 221 -1.53 -7.33 -17.80
C VAL A 221 -1.15 -5.99 -18.44
N LEU A 222 -0.68 -5.04 -17.62
CA LEU A 222 0.24 -3.99 -18.06
C LEU A 222 1.49 -3.99 -17.14
N PRO A 223 2.68 -3.69 -17.69
CA PRO A 223 3.95 -4.02 -17.05
C PRO A 223 4.30 -3.01 -15.96
N GLY A 224 4.47 -3.49 -14.72
CA GLY A 224 5.12 -2.75 -13.63
C GLY A 224 4.31 -2.67 -12.34
N HIS A 225 4.02 -3.80 -11.70
CA HIS A 225 3.48 -3.80 -10.33
C HIS A 225 4.59 -4.00 -9.29
N ALA A 226 4.81 -2.96 -8.50
CA ALA A 226 5.37 -3.08 -7.15
C ALA A 226 4.20 -3.21 -6.16
N PRO A 227 4.35 -3.96 -5.04
CA PRO A 227 3.31 -4.18 -4.05
C PRO A 227 2.86 -2.85 -3.42
N LYS A 228 1.69 -2.83 -2.77
CA LYS A 228 0.94 -1.71 -2.14
C LYS A 228 1.74 -0.62 -1.37
N LYS A 229 3.07 -0.68 -1.27
CA LYS A 229 4.01 0.34 -0.78
C LYS A 229 4.16 1.59 -1.66
N THR A 230 3.51 1.69 -2.82
CA THR A 230 3.73 2.79 -3.79
C THR A 230 2.57 3.78 -3.97
N ALA A 231 1.57 3.82 -3.09
CA ALA A 231 0.54 4.87 -3.14
C ALA A 231 1.12 6.29 -2.95
N LEU A 232 2.30 6.41 -2.33
CA LEU A 232 3.05 7.67 -2.18
C LEU A 232 3.84 8.10 -3.43
N PHE A 233 4.07 7.21 -4.41
CA PHE A 233 4.77 7.58 -5.66
C PHE A 233 3.84 8.13 -6.74
N TYR A 234 2.54 7.86 -6.67
CA TYR A 234 1.58 8.32 -7.68
C TYR A 234 1.05 9.74 -7.42
N THR A 235 1.08 10.23 -6.18
CA THR A 235 0.73 11.63 -5.89
C THR A 235 1.78 12.61 -6.43
N ALA A 236 3.05 12.21 -6.57
CA ALA A 236 4.08 13.06 -7.17
C ALA A 236 3.91 13.23 -8.69
N LYS A 237 3.27 12.28 -9.38
CA LYS A 237 3.12 12.30 -10.85
C LYS A 237 1.80 12.91 -11.35
N LEU A 238 0.87 13.22 -10.44
CA LEU A 238 -0.42 13.85 -10.73
C LEU A 238 -0.40 15.38 -10.57
N PHE A 239 0.71 15.94 -10.06
CA PHE A 239 0.91 17.38 -9.83
C PHE A 239 2.03 18.01 -10.67
N ASP A 240 2.66 17.26 -11.59
CA ASP A 240 3.51 17.75 -12.69
C ASP A 240 2.78 17.59 -14.04
#